data_AF-A0A1B7L2D3-F1
#
_entry.id   AF-A0A1B7L2D3-F1
#
_cell.length_a   1.000
_cell.length_b   1.000
_cell.length_c   1.000
_cell.angle_alpha   90.00
_cell.angle_beta   90.00
_cell.angle_gamma   90.00
#
_symmetry.space_group_name_H-M   'P 1'
#
loop_
_entity.id
_entity.type
_entity.pdbx_description
1 polymer ?
#
loop_
_entity_poly.entity_id
_entity_poly.type
_entity_poly.pdbx_seq_one_letter_code
_entity_poly.pdbx_strand_id
1 'polypeptide(L)'
;MLRQLNVLLDKPDTGKLLLRLAIGCMMLFHGIHKVIDGIGPIINIVESHGMPGFVAWGVYLGEVVAPVLLIIGLLVRPAALVMCFTMLFAWLSTDPGLIFTTTKVGAWGLEEIALFFFGGITIALLGCGRFSLVSNPALR
;
A
#
# COMPACT_ATOMS: atom_id res chain seq x y z
N MET A 1 -12.14 -32.52 12.59
CA MET A 1 -10.97 -31.87 11.98
C MET A 1 -11.27 -30.44 11.51
N LEU A 2 -12.13 -30.21 10.51
CA LEU A 2 -12.41 -28.85 9.97
C LEU A 2 -12.93 -27.84 11.02
N ARG A 3 -13.82 -28.26 11.92
CA ARG A 3 -14.34 -27.39 13.00
C ARG A 3 -13.24 -26.89 13.94
N GLN A 4 -12.30 -27.76 14.31
CA GLN A 4 -11.19 -27.40 15.19
C GLN A 4 -10.22 -26.43 14.50
N LEU A 5 -9.98 -26.63 13.20
CA LEU A 5 -9.16 -25.72 12.40
C LEU A 5 -9.78 -24.31 12.34
N ASN A 6 -11.09 -24.21 12.09
CA ASN A 6 -11.77 -22.92 12.03
C ASN A 6 -11.70 -22.17 13.37
N VAL A 7 -11.97 -22.87 14.48
CA VAL A 7 -11.84 -22.27 15.82
C VAL A 7 -10.40 -21.84 16.11
N LEU A 8 -9.41 -22.61 15.64
CA LEU A 8 -8.01 -22.28 15.82
C LEU A 8 -7.58 -21.04 15.01
N LEU A 9 -8.12 -20.85 13.80
CA LEU A 9 -7.73 -19.79 12.88
C LEU A 9 -8.61 -18.53 12.94
N ASP A 10 -9.73 -18.56 13.65
CA ASP A 10 -10.59 -17.38 13.87
C ASP A 10 -9.92 -16.36 14.81
N LYS A 11 -9.01 -15.56 14.23
CA LYS A 11 -8.24 -14.52 14.92
C LYS A 11 -8.32 -13.19 14.16
N PRO A 12 -9.47 -12.49 14.18
CA PRO A 12 -9.69 -11.30 13.35
C PRO A 12 -8.68 -10.18 13.63
N ASP A 13 -8.32 -9.91 14.89
CA ASP A 13 -7.33 -8.88 15.23
C ASP A 13 -5.92 -9.23 14.78
N THR A 14 -5.52 -10.50 14.91
CA THR A 14 -4.23 -10.97 14.41
C THR A 14 -4.17 -10.87 12.89
N GLY A 15 -5.28 -11.21 12.20
CA GLY A 15 -5.41 -11.06 10.75
C GLY A 15 -5.25 -9.60 10.30
N LYS A 16 -5.88 -8.64 11.00
CA LYS A 16 -5.72 -7.20 10.73
C LYS A 16 -4.29 -6.72 10.92
N LEU A 17 -3.60 -7.16 11.98
CA LEU A 17 -2.19 -6.84 12.20
C LEU A 17 -1.32 -7.41 11.08
N LEU A 18 -1.47 -8.70 10.77
CA LEU A 18 -0.71 -9.37 9.73
C LEU A 18 -0.90 -8.70 8.37
N LEU A 19 -2.14 -8.32 8.02
CA LEU A 19 -2.44 -7.59 6.79
C LEU A 19 -1.68 -6.26 6.72
N ARG A 20 -1.68 -5.47 7.80
CA ARG A 20 -0.93 -4.20 7.85
C ARG A 20 0.56 -4.40 7.74
N LEU A 21 1.12 -5.41 8.42
CA LEU A 21 2.54 -5.72 8.36
C LEU A 21 2.95 -6.20 6.97
N ALA A 22 2.19 -7.13 6.37
CA ALA A 22 2.49 -7.65 5.06
C ALA A 22 2.47 -6.53 4.01
N ILE A 23 1.36 -5.78 3.93
CA ILE A 23 1.21 -4.70 2.96
C ILE A 23 2.21 -3.57 3.22
N GLY A 24 2.36 -3.14 4.48
CA GLY A 24 3.28 -2.07 4.85
C GLY A 24 4.75 -2.43 4.60
N CYS A 25 5.21 -3.60 5.04
CA CYS A 25 6.60 -4.01 4.85
C CYS A 25 6.93 -4.23 3.37
N MET A 26 6.02 -4.83 2.58
CA MET A 26 6.24 -4.98 1.15
C MET A 26 6.30 -3.61 0.45
N MET A 27 5.38 -2.69 0.77
CA MET A 27 5.38 -1.33 0.22
C MET A 27 6.65 -0.56 0.58
N LEU A 28 7.21 -0.76 1.77
CA LEU A 28 8.46 -0.10 2.17
C LEU A 28 9.64 -0.42 1.26
N PHE A 29 9.69 -1.59 0.61
CA PHE A 29 10.76 -1.87 -0.35
C PHE A 29 10.70 -0.92 -1.56
N HIS A 30 9.49 -0.54 -2.01
CA HIS A 30 9.31 0.45 -3.08
C HIS A 30 9.80 1.82 -2.63
N GLY A 31 9.46 2.21 -1.40
CA GLY A 31 9.89 3.48 -0.81
C GLY A 31 11.39 3.55 -0.56
N ILE A 32 11.99 2.50 0.01
CA ILE A 32 13.44 2.43 0.30
C ILE A 32 14.25 2.56 -0.99
N HIS A 33 13.85 1.85 -2.05
CA HIS A 33 14.48 1.97 -3.37
C HIS A 33 14.47 3.43 -3.86
N LYS A 34 13.34 4.14 -3.71
CA LYS A 34 13.22 5.57 -4.07
C LYS A 34 13.98 6.52 -3.16
N VAL A 35 14.24 6.14 -1.91
CA VAL A 35 15.08 6.93 -0.99
C VAL A 35 16.56 6.79 -1.36
N ILE A 36 16.99 5.59 -1.75
CA ILE A 36 18.40 5.31 -2.10
C ILE A 36 18.74 5.84 -3.48
N ASP A 37 17.94 5.48 -4.49
CA ASP A 37 18.24 5.75 -5.90
C ASP A 37 17.64 7.08 -6.40
N GLY A 38 16.82 7.72 -5.57
CA GLY A 38 16.13 8.96 -5.88
C GLY A 38 14.89 8.79 -6.75
N ILE A 39 14.17 9.90 -6.96
CA ILE A 39 12.88 9.93 -7.68
C ILE A 39 12.97 10.61 -9.05
N GLY A 40 14.17 10.78 -9.61
CA GLY A 40 14.39 11.39 -10.93
C GLY A 40 13.52 10.81 -12.05
N PRO A 41 13.41 9.47 -12.19
CA PRO A 41 12.51 8.87 -13.18
C PRO A 41 11.04 9.26 -12.99
N ILE A 42 10.58 9.41 -11.75
CA ILE A 42 9.20 9.79 -11.43
C ILE A 42 8.97 11.26 -11.75
N ILE A 43 9.93 12.13 -11.46
CA ILE A 43 9.88 13.54 -11.86
C ILE A 43 9.69 13.64 -13.38
N ASN A 44 10.49 12.90 -14.16
CA ASN A 44 10.38 12.90 -15.62
C ASN A 44 9.02 12.41 -16.11
N ILE A 45 8.46 11.35 -15.50
CA ILE A 45 7.13 10.83 -15.83
C ILE A 45 6.06 11.88 -15.52
N VAL A 46 6.14 12.53 -14.36
CA VAL A 46 5.17 13.54 -13.94
C VAL A 46 5.22 14.75 -14.88
N GLU A 47 6.42 15.24 -15.20
CA GLU A 47 6.62 16.36 -16.12
C GLU A 47 6.20 16.03 -17.55
N SER A 48 6.40 14.79 -18.02
CA SER A 48 5.92 14.36 -19.35
C SER A 48 4.39 14.38 -19.46
N HIS A 49 3.68 14.26 -18.34
CA HIS A 49 2.22 14.41 -18.26
C HIS A 49 1.79 15.87 -18.05
N GLY A 50 2.72 16.85 -18.12
CA GLY A 50 2.44 18.27 -17.94
C GLY A 50 2.25 18.71 -16.49
N MET A 51 2.55 17.85 -15.52
CA MET A 51 2.48 18.18 -14.10
C MET A 51 3.79 18.79 -13.60
N PRO A 52 3.76 19.67 -12.58
CA PRO A 52 4.99 20.18 -11.97
C PRO A 52 5.79 19.06 -11.28
N GLY A 53 7.13 19.07 -11.44
CA GLY A 53 8.01 18.04 -10.85
C GLY A 53 7.91 17.89 -9.32
N PHE A 54 7.43 18.91 -8.59
CA PHE A 54 7.20 18.79 -7.15
C PHE A 54 6.15 17.72 -6.78
N VAL A 55 5.24 17.37 -7.70
CA VAL A 55 4.20 16.35 -7.48
C VAL A 55 4.83 14.97 -7.24
N ALA A 56 5.97 14.67 -7.86
CA ALA A 56 6.68 13.40 -7.70
C ALA A 56 7.08 13.11 -6.24
N TRP A 57 7.29 14.15 -5.42
CA TRP A 57 7.64 14.00 -4.00
C TRP A 57 6.51 13.37 -3.17
N GLY A 58 5.28 13.39 -3.67
CA GLY A 58 4.14 12.68 -3.07
C GLY A 58 4.38 11.17 -2.93
N VAL A 59 5.27 10.59 -3.74
CA VAL A 59 5.61 9.17 -3.65
C VAL A 59 6.18 8.78 -2.29
N TYR A 60 6.95 9.67 -1.62
CA TYR A 60 7.46 9.38 -0.28
C TYR A 60 6.35 9.35 0.76
N LEU A 61 5.28 10.13 0.56
CA LEU A 61 4.12 10.08 1.45
C LEU A 61 3.39 8.73 1.32
N GLY A 62 3.25 8.24 0.08
CA GLY A 62 2.57 6.99 -0.24
C GLY A 62 3.33 5.71 0.05
N GLU A 63 4.64 5.72 -0.17
CA GLU A 63 5.45 4.50 -0.14
C GLU A 63 6.45 4.43 1.03
N VAL A 64 6.60 5.52 1.79
CA VAL A 64 7.43 5.54 3.01
C VAL A 64 6.58 5.87 4.22
N VAL A 65 5.97 7.07 4.24
CA VAL A 65 5.23 7.53 5.42
C VAL A 65 4.00 6.67 5.67
N ALA A 66 3.15 6.48 4.66
CA ALA A 66 1.94 5.66 4.79
C ALA A 66 2.24 4.23 5.28
N PRO A 67 3.15 3.44 4.69
CA PRO A 67 3.40 2.09 5.18
C PRO A 67 4.04 2.05 6.59
N VAL A 68 4.87 3.02 6.98
CA VAL A 68 5.34 3.13 8.38
C VAL A 68 4.14 3.31 9.32
N LEU A 69 3.24 4.23 8.99
CA LEU A 69 2.01 4.50 9.75
C LEU A 69 1.14 3.23 9.86
N LEU A 70 0.99 2.48 8.77
CA LEU A 70 0.28 1.19 8.77
C LEU A 70 0.91 0.17 9.72
N ILE A 71 2.25 0.03 9.70
CA ILE A 71 2.98 -0.93 10.54
C ILE A 71 2.78 -0.62 12.02
N ILE A 72 3.01 0.63 12.43
CA ILE A 72 2.90 1.04 13.84
C ILE A 72 1.44 1.14 14.33
N GLY A 73 0.49 1.20 13.40
CA GLY A 73 -0.93 1.31 13.70
C GLY A 73 -1.36 2.73 14.07
N LEU A 74 -0.77 3.74 13.43
CA LEU A 74 -1.10 5.16 13.59
C LEU A 74 -1.80 5.66 12.32
N LEU A 75 -2.91 6.38 12.46
CA LEU A 75 -3.69 6.94 11.36
C LEU A 75 -3.93 5.91 10.24
N VAL A 76 -4.29 4.67 10.60
CA VAL A 76 -4.27 3.53 9.68
C VAL A 76 -5.20 3.77 8.49
N ARG A 77 -6.39 4.32 8.72
CA ARG A 77 -7.36 4.57 7.64
C ARG A 77 -6.87 5.64 6.66
N PRO A 78 -6.47 6.86 7.09
CA PRO A 78 -5.85 7.82 6.19
C PRO A 78 -4.62 7.29 5.46
N ALA A 79 -3.70 6.64 6.18
CA ALA A 79 -2.47 6.10 5.59
C ALA A 79 -2.76 5.07 4.49
N ALA A 80 -3.73 4.18 4.73
CA ALA A 80 -4.15 3.20 3.74
C ALA A 80 -4.75 3.86 2.49
N LEU A 81 -5.57 4.90 2.65
CA LEU A 81 -6.15 5.64 1.52
C LEU A 81 -5.11 6.39 0.70
N VAL A 82 -4.11 6.98 1.36
CA VAL A 82 -2.96 7.63 0.71
C VAL A 82 -2.18 6.62 -0.13
N MET A 83 -1.94 5.43 0.42
CA MET A 83 -1.29 4.34 -0.33
C MET A 83 -2.13 3.90 -1.53
N CYS A 84 -3.46 3.75 -1.39
CA CYS A 84 -4.34 3.44 -2.52
C CYS A 84 -4.27 4.50 -3.62
N PHE A 85 -4.31 5.79 -3.24
CA PHE A 85 -4.16 6.88 -4.19
C PHE A 85 -2.81 6.81 -4.91
N THR A 86 -1.74 6.49 -4.18
CA THR A 86 -0.40 6.33 -4.74
C THR A 86 -0.34 5.21 -5.77
N MET A 87 -0.97 4.07 -5.52
CA MET A 87 -1.04 2.96 -6.48
C MET A 87 -1.82 3.34 -7.73
N LEU A 88 -2.95 4.03 -7.57
CA LEU A 88 -3.75 4.53 -8.69
C LEU A 88 -2.96 5.53 -9.53
N PHE A 89 -2.27 6.47 -8.89
CA PHE A 89 -1.43 7.45 -9.55
C PHE A 89 -0.27 6.80 -10.31
N ALA A 90 0.43 5.85 -9.67
CA ALA A 90 1.54 5.12 -10.27
C ALA A 90 1.10 4.36 -11.52
N TRP A 91 -0.05 3.69 -11.48
CA TRP A 91 -0.61 3.00 -12.64
C TRP A 91 -0.92 3.94 -13.78
N LEU A 92 -1.72 4.98 -13.52
CA LEU A 92 -2.20 5.90 -14.54
C LEU A 92 -1.06 6.70 -15.19
N SER A 93 0.00 6.98 -14.44
CA SER A 93 1.14 7.77 -14.93
C SER A 93 2.20 6.93 -15.66
N THR A 94 2.21 5.60 -15.47
CA THR A 94 3.29 4.74 -16.01
C THR A 94 2.82 3.95 -17.23
N ASP A 95 1.81 3.09 -17.05
CA ASP A 95 1.27 2.26 -18.14
C ASP A 95 -0.19 1.88 -17.83
N PRO A 96 -1.17 2.69 -18.28
CA PRO A 96 -2.58 2.36 -18.15
C PRO A 96 -2.96 1.04 -18.84
N GLY A 97 -2.25 0.65 -19.89
CA GLY A 97 -2.52 -0.53 -20.70
C GLY A 97 -2.24 -1.85 -19.99
N LEU A 98 -1.46 -1.82 -18.91
CA LEU A 98 -1.07 -2.97 -18.10
C LEU A 98 -2.27 -3.81 -17.64
N ILE A 99 -3.43 -3.17 -17.44
CA ILE A 99 -4.70 -3.81 -17.07
C ILE A 99 -5.15 -4.89 -18.07
N PHE A 100 -4.80 -4.75 -19.35
CA PHE A 100 -5.16 -5.67 -20.43
C PHE A 100 -4.08 -6.71 -20.74
N THR A 101 -3.02 -6.77 -19.92
CA THR A 101 -1.86 -7.62 -20.17
C THR A 101 -1.75 -8.77 -19.16
N THR A 102 -0.97 -9.77 -19.54
CA THR A 102 -0.55 -10.87 -18.66
C THR A 102 0.96 -11.07 -18.77
N THR A 103 1.57 -11.53 -17.69
CA THR A 103 3.00 -11.88 -17.67
C THR A 103 3.26 -13.21 -18.39
N LYS A 104 4.53 -13.54 -18.63
CA LYS A 104 4.95 -14.81 -19.24
C LYS A 104 4.52 -16.05 -18.45
N VAL A 105 4.23 -15.89 -17.16
CA VAL A 105 3.78 -16.96 -16.26
C VAL A 105 2.26 -16.92 -16.01
N GLY A 106 1.53 -16.05 -16.71
CA GLY A 106 0.07 -15.96 -16.63
C GLY A 106 -0.47 -15.07 -15.50
N ALA A 107 0.39 -14.46 -14.68
CA ALA A 107 -0.04 -13.47 -13.69
C ALA A 107 -0.64 -12.24 -14.40
N TRP A 108 -1.59 -11.57 -13.75
CA TRP A 108 -2.19 -10.36 -14.30
C TRP A 108 -1.15 -9.23 -14.35
N GLY A 109 -1.09 -8.47 -15.44
CA GLY A 109 -0.12 -7.37 -15.57
C GLY A 109 -0.24 -6.35 -14.42
N LEU A 110 -1.46 -6.08 -13.96
CA LEU A 110 -1.74 -5.13 -12.88
C LEU A 110 -1.66 -5.74 -11.46
N GLU A 111 -1.24 -7.00 -11.32
CA GLU A 111 -1.35 -7.75 -10.07
C GLU A 111 -0.72 -7.04 -8.86
N GLU A 112 0.49 -6.50 -9.01
CA GLU A 112 1.20 -5.79 -7.94
C GLU A 112 0.44 -4.55 -7.47
N ILE A 113 0.06 -3.68 -8.42
CA ILE A 113 -0.70 -2.46 -8.15
C ILE A 113 -2.04 -2.80 -7.50
N ALA A 114 -2.74 -3.79 -8.03
CA ALA A 114 -4.03 -4.22 -7.52
C ALA A 114 -3.93 -4.79 -6.10
N LEU A 115 -2.88 -5.58 -5.82
CA LEU A 115 -2.65 -6.17 -4.49
C LEU A 115 -2.50 -5.08 -3.42
N PHE A 116 -1.69 -4.06 -3.69
CA PHE A 116 -1.51 -2.94 -2.76
C PHE A 116 -2.74 -2.03 -2.68
N PHE A 117 -3.41 -1.77 -3.82
CA PHE A 117 -4.63 -0.98 -3.85
C PHE A 117 -5.75 -1.64 -3.04
N PHE A 118 -6.11 -2.88 -3.35
CA PHE A 118 -7.17 -3.59 -2.63
C PHE A 118 -6.75 -3.97 -1.20
N GLY A 119 -5.48 -4.25 -0.96
CA GLY A 119 -4.91 -4.42 0.38
C GLY A 119 -5.10 -3.15 1.22
N GLY A 120 -4.80 -1.98 0.65
CA GLY A 120 -5.04 -0.68 1.26
C GLY A 120 -6.52 -0.43 1.54
N ILE A 121 -7.42 -0.66 0.57
CA ILE A 121 -8.86 -0.53 0.79
C ILE A 121 -9.33 -1.44 1.93
N THR A 122 -8.87 -2.69 1.95
CA THR A 122 -9.20 -3.65 3.01
C THR A 122 -8.74 -3.14 4.38
N ILE A 123 -7.51 -2.62 4.48
CA ILE A 123 -7.00 -2.02 5.72
C ILE A 123 -7.82 -0.78 6.12
N ALA A 124 -8.16 0.09 5.17
CA ALA A 124 -8.95 1.29 5.41
C ALA A 124 -10.35 0.97 5.95
N LEU A 125 -10.95 -0.13 5.50
CA LEU A 125 -12.27 -0.59 5.97
C LEU A 125 -12.17 -1.27 7.34
N LEU A 126 -11.21 -2.19 7.53
CA LEU A 126 -11.03 -2.96 8.76
C LEU A 126 -10.48 -2.14 9.94
N GLY A 127 -9.73 -1.08 9.64
CA GLY A 127 -9.02 -0.24 10.61
C GLY A 127 -7.83 -0.94 11.29
N CYS A 128 -7.31 -0.32 12.36
CA CYS A 128 -6.10 -0.79 13.04
C CYS A 128 -6.23 -2.15 13.76
N GLY A 129 -7.43 -2.48 14.26
CA GLY A 129 -7.64 -3.62 15.15
C GLY A 129 -7.06 -3.41 16.56
N ARG A 130 -6.96 -4.48 17.35
CA ARG A 130 -6.48 -4.43 18.75
C ARG A 130 -5.01 -4.05 18.91
N PHE A 131 -4.15 -4.44 17.96
CA PHE A 131 -2.70 -4.26 18.05
C PHE A 131 -2.28 -2.92 17.44
N SER A 132 -1.91 -1.95 18.26
CA SER A 132 -1.40 -0.64 17.84
C SER A 132 -0.38 -0.13 18.85
N LEU A 133 0.65 0.58 18.40
CA LEU A 133 1.55 1.32 19.30
C LEU A 133 0.91 2.61 19.82
N VAL A 134 -0.27 2.97 19.31
CA VAL A 134 -1.03 4.18 19.68
C VAL A 134 -2.21 3.78 20.55
N SER A 135 -2.42 4.47 21.66
CA SER A 135 -3.55 4.22 22.57
C SER A 135 -4.79 5.06 22.26
N ASN A 136 -4.61 6.23 21.63
CA ASN A 136 -5.70 7.14 21.31
C ASN A 136 -6.61 6.54 20.22
N PRO A 137 -7.89 6.25 20.50
CA PRO A 137 -8.82 5.67 19.52
C PRO A 137 -9.01 6.50 18.25
N ALA A 138 -8.90 7.83 18.33
CA ALA A 138 -9.05 8.71 17.17
C ALA A 138 -7.86 8.63 16.21
N LEU A 139 -6.72 8.13 16.68
CA LEU A 139 -5.48 8.03 15.91
C LEU A 139 -5.17 6.59 15.50
N ARG A 140 -6.08 5.65 15.76
CA ARG A 140 -5.95 4.24 15.36
C ARG A 140 -6.47 4.01 13.95
#